data_AF-A0A2V8GQW2-F1
#
_entry.id   AF-A0A2V8GQW2-F1
#
_cell.length_a   1.000
_cell.length_b   1.000
_cell.length_c   1.000
_cell.angle_alpha   90.00
_cell.angle_beta   90.00
_cell.angle_gamma   90.00
#
_symmetry.space_group_name_H-M   'P 1'
#
loop_
_entity.id
_entity.type
_entity.pdbx_description
1 polymer ?
#
loop_
_entity_poly.entity_id
_entity_poly.type
_entity_poly.pdbx_seq_one_letter_code
_entity_poly.pdbx_strand_id
1 'polypeptide(L)'
;MILSRFFHNWERRLASVTKDRIVRPFDRGEDWIDLPGPKGPGLHGWVDAIMRDTPAFFDTPPTGDYDFDARTGELRFPSALTTPHPQNNTVFARWFPSTDAKRAIVVLPQWNSDAEGHIGLSRLLARFGVSALRLSLPYHDVRMPPELTRADYIVSANIARTI
;
A
#
# COMPACT_ATOMS: atom_id res chain seq x y z
N MET A 1 -14.91 18.43 30.74
CA MET A 1 -13.50 18.82 31.03
C MET A 1 -12.93 19.65 29.88
N ILE A 2 -12.12 20.67 30.19
CA ILE A 2 -11.49 21.59 29.22
C ILE A 2 -10.61 20.85 28.20
N LEU A 3 -9.88 19.81 28.63
CA LEU A 3 -9.02 18.98 27.76
C LEU A 3 -9.82 18.26 26.66
N SER A 4 -10.97 17.66 26.99
CA SER A 4 -11.82 16.98 25.99
C SER A 4 -12.32 17.98 24.94
N ARG A 5 -12.74 19.19 25.34
CA ARG A 5 -13.17 20.23 24.39
C ARG A 5 -12.03 20.70 23.49
N PHE A 6 -10.81 20.80 24.02
CA PHE A 6 -9.62 21.10 23.23
C PHE A 6 -9.35 20.01 22.18
N PHE A 7 -9.29 18.74 22.59
CA PHE A 7 -9.06 17.62 21.66
C PHE A 7 -10.15 17.53 20.59
N HIS A 8 -11.42 17.67 20.95
CA HIS A 8 -12.51 17.66 19.95
C HIS A 8 -12.42 18.82 18.95
N ASN A 9 -12.04 20.01 19.40
CA ASN A 9 -11.84 21.14 18.49
C ASN A 9 -10.64 20.90 17.56
N TRP A 10 -9.56 20.32 18.08
CA TRP A 10 -8.38 19.97 17.30
C TRP A 10 -8.68 18.88 16.26
N GLU A 11 -9.37 17.80 16.64
CA GLU A 11 -9.81 16.72 15.75
C GLU A 11 -10.73 17.24 14.65
N ARG A 12 -11.74 18.06 14.99
CA ARG A 12 -12.64 18.68 14.00
C ARG A 12 -11.88 19.57 13.04
N ARG A 13 -10.92 20.35 13.53
CA ARG A 13 -10.05 21.15 12.69
C ARG A 13 -9.31 20.25 11.70
N LEU A 14 -8.58 19.24 12.20
CA LEU A 14 -7.84 18.29 11.35
C LEU A 14 -8.74 17.61 10.32
N ALA A 15 -9.90 17.10 10.73
CA ALA A 15 -10.87 16.47 9.84
C ALA A 15 -11.41 17.44 8.77
N SER A 16 -11.44 18.74 9.05
CA SER A 16 -11.93 19.75 8.11
C SER A 16 -10.87 20.30 7.15
N VAL A 17 -9.58 20.07 7.40
CA VAL A 17 -8.48 20.53 6.52
C VAL A 17 -8.56 19.84 5.16
N THR A 18 -8.87 18.55 5.16
CA THR A 18 -8.97 17.72 3.97
C THR A 18 -10.28 17.97 3.25
N LYS A 19 -10.22 18.54 2.03
CA LYS A 19 -11.38 18.88 1.19
C LYS A 19 -11.50 18.05 -0.08
N ASP A 20 -10.46 17.28 -0.39
CA ASP A 20 -10.28 16.47 -1.59
C ASP A 20 -10.79 15.02 -1.43
N ARG A 21 -11.44 14.70 -0.30
CA ARG A 21 -12.01 13.36 -0.07
C ARG A 21 -13.20 13.14 -0.99
N ILE A 22 -13.11 12.15 -1.86
CA ILE A 22 -14.20 11.69 -2.72
C ILE A 22 -14.87 10.49 -2.04
N VAL A 23 -16.17 10.58 -1.78
CA VAL A 23 -16.97 9.43 -1.33
C VAL A 23 -17.38 8.64 -2.56
N ARG A 24 -16.79 7.46 -2.73
CA ARG A 24 -17.11 6.57 -3.85
C ARG A 24 -18.36 5.74 -3.52
N PRO A 25 -19.23 5.46 -4.50
CA PRO A 25 -20.38 4.59 -4.28
C PRO A 25 -19.93 3.17 -3.96
N PHE A 26 -20.80 2.44 -3.26
CA PHE A 26 -20.63 1.02 -3.02
C PHE A 26 -20.66 0.23 -4.34
N ASP A 27 -19.81 -0.79 -4.43
CA ASP A 27 -19.77 -1.72 -5.55
C ASP A 27 -19.27 -3.10 -5.08
N ARG A 28 -19.69 -4.17 -5.75
CA ARG A 28 -19.22 -5.53 -5.46
C ARG A 28 -17.84 -5.79 -6.06
N GLY A 29 -17.53 -5.16 -7.20
CA GLY A 29 -16.24 -5.32 -7.86
C GLY A 29 -16.05 -6.59 -8.63
N GLU A 30 -17.08 -7.07 -9.33
CA GLU A 30 -16.95 -8.29 -10.13
C GLU A 30 -15.87 -8.17 -11.23
N ASP A 31 -15.55 -6.95 -11.68
CA ASP A 31 -14.42 -6.71 -12.60
C ASP A 31 -13.03 -6.98 -11.97
N TRP A 32 -12.96 -7.18 -10.65
CA TRP A 32 -11.72 -7.37 -9.88
C TRP A 32 -11.49 -8.82 -9.45
N ILE A 33 -12.51 -9.68 -9.51
CA ILE A 33 -12.41 -11.09 -9.07
C ILE A 33 -11.66 -11.97 -10.08
N ASP A 34 -11.49 -11.50 -11.31
CA ASP A 34 -10.80 -12.21 -12.40
C ASP A 34 -9.32 -11.85 -12.57
N LEU A 35 -8.80 -10.94 -11.73
CA LEU A 35 -7.37 -10.72 -11.58
C LEU A 35 -6.66 -12.03 -11.14
N PRO A 36 -5.33 -12.15 -11.28
CA PRO A 36 -4.63 -13.41 -10.98
C PRO A 36 -5.07 -13.96 -9.61
N GLY A 37 -5.81 -15.08 -9.61
CA GLY A 37 -6.54 -15.54 -8.44
C GLY A 37 -7.58 -16.64 -8.74
N PRO A 38 -8.28 -17.14 -7.70
CA PRO A 38 -9.23 -18.24 -7.82
C PRO A 38 -10.39 -17.91 -8.78
N LYS A 39 -10.87 -18.89 -9.54
CA LYS A 39 -11.99 -18.70 -10.48
C LYS A 39 -13.30 -19.21 -9.89
N GLY A 40 -14.38 -18.43 -10.05
CA GLY A 40 -15.72 -18.81 -9.63
C GLY A 40 -16.80 -17.93 -10.28
N PRO A 41 -18.06 -18.42 -10.40
CA PRO A 41 -19.14 -17.63 -10.98
C PRO A 41 -19.55 -16.49 -10.03
N GLY A 42 -19.17 -15.27 -10.39
CA GLY A 42 -19.46 -14.07 -9.60
C GLY A 42 -18.78 -14.07 -8.22
N LEU A 43 -19.11 -13.06 -7.42
CA LEU A 43 -18.42 -12.81 -6.14
C LEU A 43 -18.51 -13.97 -5.13
N HIS A 44 -19.67 -14.62 -5.01
CA HIS A 44 -19.86 -15.71 -4.04
C HIS A 44 -19.03 -16.93 -4.40
N GLY A 45 -19.03 -17.34 -5.67
CA GLY A 45 -18.21 -18.48 -6.13
C GLY A 45 -16.71 -18.20 -6.00
N TRP A 46 -16.30 -16.95 -6.20
CA TRP A 46 -14.92 -16.50 -5.95
C TRP A 46 -14.54 -16.63 -4.47
N VAL A 47 -15.38 -16.13 -3.55
CA VAL A 47 -15.17 -16.29 -2.10
C VAL A 47 -15.13 -17.77 -1.70
N ASP A 48 -16.05 -18.60 -2.20
CA ASP A 48 -16.06 -20.04 -1.92
C ASP A 48 -14.79 -20.75 -2.42
N ALA A 49 -14.20 -20.29 -3.51
CA ALA A 49 -12.91 -20.78 -3.99
C ALA A 49 -11.76 -20.38 -3.04
N ILE A 50 -11.71 -19.12 -2.59
CA ILE A 50 -10.73 -18.64 -1.61
C ILE A 50 -10.86 -19.38 -0.28
N MET A 51 -12.07 -19.61 0.20
CA MET A 51 -12.30 -20.29 1.49
C MET A 51 -11.92 -21.78 1.45
N ARG A 52 -11.92 -22.41 0.25
CA ARG A 52 -11.46 -23.79 0.09
C ARG A 52 -9.94 -23.93 0.13
N ASP A 53 -9.21 -22.91 -0.31
CA ASP A 53 -7.74 -22.87 -0.27
C ASP A 53 -7.24 -21.46 0.06
N THR A 54 -7.47 -21.06 1.31
CA THR A 54 -7.08 -19.73 1.80
C THR A 54 -5.57 -19.51 1.78
N PRO A 55 -4.72 -20.49 2.12
CA PRO A 55 -3.27 -20.35 1.97
C PRO A 55 -2.85 -19.99 0.55
N ALA A 56 -3.40 -20.65 -0.48
CA ALA A 56 -3.05 -20.33 -1.87
C ALA A 56 -3.45 -18.90 -2.28
N PHE A 57 -4.52 -18.34 -1.70
CA PHE A 57 -4.91 -16.94 -1.96
C PHE A 57 -3.89 -15.94 -1.41
N PHE A 58 -3.26 -16.23 -0.26
CA PHE A 58 -2.23 -15.37 0.34
C PHE A 58 -0.81 -15.73 -0.10
N ASP A 59 -0.63 -16.80 -0.86
CA ASP A 59 0.68 -17.18 -1.36
C ASP A 59 1.17 -16.18 -2.41
N THR A 60 2.45 -15.84 -2.32
CA THR A 60 3.08 -14.92 -3.28
C THR A 60 4.30 -15.62 -3.86
N PRO A 61 4.36 -15.81 -5.20
CA PRO A 61 5.50 -16.47 -5.79
C PRO A 61 6.76 -15.62 -5.56
N PRO A 62 7.92 -16.24 -5.28
CA PRO A 62 9.17 -15.51 -5.20
C PRO A 62 9.44 -14.83 -6.55
N THR A 63 10.00 -13.62 -6.51
CA THR A 63 10.45 -12.91 -7.71
C THR A 63 11.95 -12.68 -7.66
N GLY A 64 12.64 -13.02 -8.75
CA GLY A 64 14.01 -12.60 -9.01
C GLY A 64 14.08 -11.32 -9.86
N ASP A 65 12.94 -10.84 -10.35
CA ASP A 65 12.85 -9.67 -11.21
C ASP A 65 12.84 -8.41 -10.36
N TYR A 66 13.98 -7.73 -10.30
CA TYR A 66 14.10 -6.44 -9.64
C TYR A 66 15.16 -5.57 -10.32
N ASP A 67 15.00 -4.26 -10.14
CA ASP A 67 16.00 -3.25 -10.48
C ASP A 67 16.39 -2.53 -9.19
N PHE A 68 17.69 -2.49 -8.89
CA PHE A 68 18.22 -1.84 -7.69
C PHE A 68 19.37 -0.92 -8.05
N ASP A 69 19.18 0.38 -7.82
CA ASP A 69 20.23 1.37 -7.91
C ASP A 69 20.83 1.62 -6.52
N ALA A 70 21.99 1.02 -6.25
CA ALA A 70 22.71 1.19 -4.99
C ALA A 70 23.16 2.64 -4.72
N ARG A 71 23.23 3.48 -5.76
CA ARG A 71 23.68 4.87 -5.66
C ARG A 71 22.58 5.79 -5.12
N THR A 72 21.33 5.52 -5.51
CA THR A 72 20.15 6.26 -5.05
C THR A 72 19.40 5.53 -3.94
N GLY A 73 19.61 4.22 -3.79
CA GLY A 73 18.85 3.35 -2.90
C GLY A 73 17.46 3.01 -3.46
N GLU A 74 17.17 3.27 -4.73
CA GLU A 74 15.90 2.91 -5.34
C GLU A 74 15.84 1.43 -5.68
N LEU A 75 14.78 0.76 -5.23
CA LEU A 75 14.46 -0.63 -5.56
C LEU A 75 13.10 -0.66 -6.25
N ARG A 76 13.01 -1.41 -7.35
CA ARG A 76 11.77 -1.63 -8.11
C ARG A 76 11.59 -3.11 -8.41
N PHE A 77 10.38 -3.63 -8.29
CA PHE A 77 10.06 -5.02 -8.64
C PHE A 77 8.57 -5.17 -8.99
N PRO A 78 8.17 -6.21 -9.75
CA PRO A 78 6.77 -6.47 -10.07
C PRO A 78 5.93 -6.74 -8.82
N SER A 79 4.70 -6.21 -8.78
CA SER A 79 3.74 -6.60 -7.75
C SER A 79 3.24 -8.03 -7.99
N ALA A 80 3.06 -8.80 -6.93
CA ALA A 80 2.47 -10.15 -7.01
C ALA A 80 1.02 -10.12 -7.53
N LEU A 81 0.30 -9.02 -7.33
CA LEU A 81 -1.04 -8.80 -7.85
C LEU A 81 -0.97 -7.83 -9.04
N THR A 82 -1.42 -8.29 -10.21
CA THR A 82 -1.62 -7.42 -11.37
C THR A 82 -3.02 -6.81 -11.31
N THR A 83 -3.08 -5.48 -11.35
CA THR A 83 -4.32 -4.70 -11.41
C THR A 83 -4.52 -4.08 -12.79
N PRO A 84 -5.71 -3.55 -13.11
CA PRO A 84 -5.93 -2.80 -14.36
C PRO A 84 -5.13 -1.49 -14.45
N HIS A 85 -4.44 -1.07 -13.38
CA HIS A 85 -3.72 0.19 -13.29
C HIS A 85 -2.21 -0.10 -13.40
N PRO A 86 -1.56 0.15 -14.56
CA PRO A 86 -0.16 -0.21 -14.77
C PRO A 86 0.79 0.42 -13.74
N GLN A 87 0.50 1.64 -13.30
CA GLN A 87 1.28 2.36 -12.26
C GLN A 87 1.34 1.57 -10.95
N ASN A 88 0.27 0.84 -10.63
CA ASN A 88 0.18 0.08 -9.39
C ASN A 88 0.88 -1.28 -9.47
N ASN A 89 1.23 -1.75 -10.67
CA ASN A 89 1.78 -3.10 -10.89
C ASN A 89 3.30 -3.17 -10.71
N THR A 90 3.97 -2.03 -10.50
CA THR A 90 5.37 -1.97 -10.07
C THR A 90 5.44 -1.49 -8.63
N VAL A 91 6.12 -2.24 -7.78
CA VAL A 91 6.45 -1.84 -6.41
C VAL A 91 7.70 -0.98 -6.44
N PHE A 92 7.66 0.13 -5.71
CA PHE A 92 8.79 1.03 -5.52
C PHE A 92 9.17 1.05 -4.05
N ALA A 93 10.47 1.04 -3.78
CA ALA A 93 11.01 1.10 -2.45
C ALA A 93 12.26 1.98 -2.38
N ARG A 94 12.53 2.51 -1.20
CA ARG A 94 13.76 3.24 -0.90
C ARG A 94 14.53 2.55 0.21
N TRP A 95 15.78 2.21 -0.08
CA TRP A 95 16.71 1.54 0.80
C TRP A 95 17.56 2.55 1.58
N PHE A 96 17.62 2.34 2.89
CA PHE A 96 18.40 3.12 3.84
C PHE A 96 19.35 2.15 4.57
N PRO A 97 20.59 1.97 4.09
CA PRO A 97 21.52 1.01 4.68
C PRO A 97 22.06 1.49 6.02
N SER A 98 22.18 0.58 6.99
CA SER A 98 23.05 0.75 8.16
C SER A 98 24.46 0.23 7.85
N THR A 99 25.45 0.70 8.63
CA THR A 99 26.82 0.16 8.57
C THR A 99 26.94 -1.21 9.24
N ASP A 100 26.03 -1.55 10.16
CA ASP A 100 25.93 -2.86 10.83
C ASP A 100 24.82 -3.67 10.15
N ALA A 101 25.10 -4.19 8.95
CA ALA A 101 24.13 -4.82 8.03
C ALA A 101 23.55 -6.17 8.50
N LYS A 102 23.41 -6.39 9.82
CA LYS A 102 22.90 -7.63 10.42
C LYS A 102 21.37 -7.73 10.41
N ARG A 103 20.67 -6.60 10.32
CA ARG A 103 19.21 -6.51 10.48
C ARG A 103 18.63 -5.49 9.52
N ALA A 104 17.44 -5.79 9.02
CA ALA A 104 16.66 -4.89 8.19
C ALA A 104 15.19 -4.86 8.63
N ILE A 105 14.52 -3.73 8.41
CA ILE A 105 13.09 -3.55 8.64
C ILE A 105 12.43 -3.07 7.36
N VAL A 106 11.26 -3.62 7.03
CA VAL A 106 10.38 -3.07 6.00
C VAL A 106 9.46 -2.04 6.65
N VAL A 107 9.48 -0.81 6.14
CA VAL A 107 8.66 0.29 6.63
C VAL A 107 7.46 0.46 5.70
N LEU A 108 6.26 0.27 6.26
CA LEU A 108 4.97 0.48 5.59
C LEU A 108 4.36 1.81 6.07
N PRO A 109 4.33 2.84 5.22
CA PRO A 109 3.71 4.12 5.58
C PRO A 109 2.22 4.01 5.89
N GLN A 110 1.69 4.96 6.66
CA GLN A 110 0.25 5.06 6.90
C GLN A 110 -0.54 5.36 5.62
N TRP A 111 -1.84 5.05 5.63
CA TRP A 111 -2.73 5.33 4.50
C TRP A 111 -2.74 6.82 4.12
N ASN A 112 -2.66 7.11 2.83
CA ASN A 112 -2.48 8.43 2.23
C ASN A 112 -1.16 9.13 2.59
N SER A 113 -0.13 8.40 3.05
CA SER A 113 1.22 8.95 3.12
C SER A 113 1.71 9.38 1.73
N ASP A 114 2.36 10.55 1.67
CA ASP A 114 3.11 10.97 0.49
C ASP A 114 4.41 10.17 0.33
N ALA A 115 5.18 10.49 -0.71
CA ALA A 115 6.49 9.90 -0.97
C ALA A 115 7.43 10.02 0.24
N GLU A 116 7.45 11.18 0.91
CA GLU A 116 8.42 11.51 1.96
C GLU A 116 8.08 10.92 3.34
N GLY A 117 6.86 10.42 3.51
CA GLY A 117 6.42 9.77 4.73
C GLY A 117 7.34 8.64 5.17
N HIS A 118 7.71 8.72 6.45
CA HIS A 118 8.63 7.83 7.17
C HIS A 118 10.09 7.79 6.70
N ILE A 119 10.53 8.62 5.75
CA ILE A 119 11.97 8.70 5.40
C ILE A 119 12.83 9.07 6.61
N GLY A 120 12.39 10.05 7.40
CA GLY A 120 13.10 10.46 8.62
C GLY A 120 13.27 9.31 9.61
N LEU A 121 12.22 8.49 9.77
CA LEU A 121 12.26 7.28 10.59
C LEU A 121 13.23 6.24 10.01
N SER A 122 13.18 5.98 8.70
CA SER A 122 14.10 5.04 8.03
C SER A 122 15.57 5.45 8.17
N ARG A 123 15.87 6.75 8.04
CA ARG A 123 17.22 7.29 8.28
C ARG A 123 17.65 7.13 9.74
N LEU A 124 16.73 7.33 10.69
CA LEU A 124 17.00 7.16 12.11
C LEU A 124 17.35 5.70 12.42
N LEU A 125 16.55 4.75 11.93
CA LEU A 125 16.80 3.31 12.08
C LEU A 125 18.18 2.92 11.52
N ALA A 126 18.48 3.36 10.29
CA ALA A 126 19.75 3.09 9.63
C ALA A 126 20.94 3.61 10.44
N ARG A 127 20.82 4.82 10.98
CA ARG A 127 21.83 5.44 11.86
C ARG A 127 22.05 4.65 13.16
N PHE A 128 21.04 3.95 13.65
CA PHE A 128 21.13 3.10 14.86
C PHE A 128 21.39 1.61 14.54
N GLY A 129 21.93 1.31 13.37
CA GLY A 129 22.40 -0.04 13.04
C GLY A 129 21.33 -0.96 12.45
N VAL A 130 20.16 -0.44 12.07
CA VAL A 130 19.09 -1.24 11.45
C VAL A 130 18.76 -0.68 10.08
N SER A 131 19.11 -1.40 9.01
CA SER A 131 18.77 -0.95 7.67
C SER A 131 17.24 -0.89 7.49
N ALA A 132 16.75 0.02 6.66
CA ALA A 132 15.32 0.19 6.44
C ALA A 132 14.99 0.19 4.95
N LEU A 133 13.96 -0.55 4.56
CA LEU A 133 13.38 -0.54 3.22
C LEU A 133 11.97 0.05 3.30
N ARG A 134 11.78 1.28 2.84
CA ARG A 134 10.47 1.94 2.86
C ARG A 134 9.75 1.66 1.54
N LEU A 135 8.55 1.09 1.61
CA LEU A 135 7.73 0.79 0.43
C LEU A 135 6.78 1.94 0.08
N SER A 136 6.55 2.15 -1.21
CA SER A 136 5.36 2.84 -1.71
C SER A 136 4.22 1.82 -1.81
N LEU A 137 3.23 1.95 -0.92
CA LEU A 137 2.07 1.06 -0.84
C LEU A 137 1.21 1.13 -2.10
N PRO A 138 0.34 0.13 -2.34
CA PRO A 138 -0.57 0.16 -3.49
C PRO A 138 -1.37 1.47 -3.55
N TYR A 139 -1.49 2.03 -4.75
CA TYR A 139 -2.17 3.31 -5.01
C TYR A 139 -1.65 4.54 -4.25
N HIS A 140 -0.43 4.49 -3.70
CA HIS A 140 0.26 5.64 -3.11
C HIS A 140 1.39 6.14 -4.00
N ASP A 141 1.76 7.42 -3.86
CA ASP A 141 2.95 7.97 -4.50
C ASP A 141 2.96 7.67 -6.02
N VAL A 142 4.10 7.28 -6.60
CA VAL A 142 4.25 6.87 -8.00
C VAL A 142 3.37 5.69 -8.44
N ARG A 143 2.76 4.95 -7.49
CA ARG A 143 1.81 3.86 -7.78
C ARG A 143 0.37 4.33 -7.90
N MET A 144 0.12 5.63 -7.70
CA MET A 144 -1.20 6.23 -7.82
C MET A 144 -1.51 6.54 -9.29
N PRO A 145 -2.62 6.01 -9.85
CA PRO A 145 -3.05 6.34 -11.19
C PRO A 145 -3.60 7.79 -11.25
N PRO A 146 -3.57 8.45 -12.43
CA PRO A 146 -3.82 9.89 -12.55
C PRO A 146 -5.24 10.35 -12.16
N GLU A 147 -6.22 9.44 -12.15
CA GLU A 147 -7.58 9.71 -11.72
C GLU A 147 -7.75 9.75 -10.18
N LEU A 148 -6.70 9.43 -9.43
CA LEU A 148 -6.69 9.47 -7.98
C LEU A 148 -5.85 10.64 -7.46
N THR A 149 -6.34 11.28 -6.40
CA THR A 149 -5.58 12.24 -5.58
C THR A 149 -5.26 11.68 -4.18
N ARG A 150 -5.86 10.54 -3.86
CA ARG A 150 -5.78 9.81 -2.59
C ARG A 150 -5.74 8.32 -2.90
N ALA A 151 -5.14 7.54 -2.02
CA ALA A 151 -5.03 6.09 -2.17
C ALA A 151 -6.37 5.38 -1.89
N ASP A 152 -7.48 5.85 -2.48
CA ASP A 152 -8.83 5.34 -2.24
C ASP A 152 -9.02 3.90 -2.71
N TYR A 153 -8.18 3.40 -3.62
CA TYR A 153 -8.33 2.04 -4.14
C TYR A 153 -7.63 0.97 -3.29
N ILE A 154 -6.77 1.33 -2.34
CA ILE A 154 -6.21 0.37 -1.37
C ILE A 154 -7.29 -0.06 -0.36
N VAL A 155 -8.16 0.87 0.04
CA VAL A 155 -9.32 0.62 0.92
C VAL A 155 -10.55 1.22 0.25
N SER A 156 -11.21 0.41 -0.57
CA SER A 156 -12.24 0.87 -1.51
C SER A 156 -13.65 0.56 -1.02
N ALA A 157 -14.62 1.39 -1.40
CA ALA A 157 -16.04 1.07 -1.28
C ALA A 157 -16.48 -0.05 -2.24
N ASN A 158 -15.64 -0.38 -3.21
CA ASN A 158 -15.75 -1.56 -4.06
C ASN A 158 -15.07 -2.75 -3.34
N ILE A 159 -15.85 -3.76 -2.91
CA ILE A 159 -15.38 -4.83 -2.02
C ILE A 159 -14.18 -5.57 -2.61
N ALA A 160 -14.31 -6.11 -3.82
CA ALA A 160 -13.28 -6.94 -4.43
C ALA A 160 -12.05 -6.16 -4.94
N ARG A 161 -12.09 -4.82 -4.92
CA ARG A 161 -10.94 -3.96 -5.27
C ARG A 161 -9.96 -3.75 -4.12
N THR A 162 -10.41 -3.87 -2.88
CA THR A 162 -9.58 -3.60 -1.69
C THR A 162 -8.41 -4.57 -1.65
N ILE A 163 -7.19 -4.05 -1.46
CA ILE A 163 -5.92 -4.79 -1.51
C ILE A 163 -4.97 -4.39 -0.39
#